data_AF-A0A7H8H8D1-F1
#
_entry.id   AF-A0A7H8H8D1-F1
#
_cell.length_a   1.000
_cell.length_b   1.000
_cell.length_c   1.000
_cell.angle_alpha   90.00
_cell.angle_beta   90.00
_cell.angle_gamma   90.00
#
_symmetry.space_group_name_H-M   'P 1'
#
loop_
_entity.id
_entity.type
_entity.pdbx_description
1 polymer ?
#
loop_
_entity_poly.entity_id
_entity_poly.type
_entity_poly.pdbx_seq_one_letter_code
_entity_poly.pdbx_strand_id
1 'polypeptide(L)'
;MTGRAWPFLIARGRRRGYSALLIPGFLREHGFLEATATPLDDLPTRTAATPYGTLVWTEHPLTEAEAHGEPRDEYGRPLVLLHGLLSPDGDPVTTGPALARTEATALTVYQRFLADEESFRAERSEPFPIDVAEVIRPPVTPPPPPPPARHGLAWATAGVLVAAGAVAAVAWFTSGSDTPPPPPKCGPDVTTPTTAPPSPAATCLRDGTTVTYSPPPSGRH
;
A
#
# COMPACT_ATOMS: atom_id res chain seq x y z
N MET A 1 7.87 -8.38 25.01
CA MET A 1 7.50 -7.09 25.63
C MET A 1 6.07 -6.77 25.22
N THR A 2 5.25 -6.13 26.07
CA THR A 2 3.89 -5.73 25.66
C THR A 2 3.94 -4.35 25.01
N GLY A 3 3.47 -4.26 23.77
CA GLY A 3 3.28 -3.02 23.01
C GLY A 3 1.81 -2.75 22.75
N ARG A 4 1.55 -1.71 21.95
CA ARG A 4 0.21 -1.33 21.50
C ARG A 4 0.12 -1.38 19.99
N ALA A 5 -1.06 -1.76 19.51
CA ALA A 5 -1.40 -1.73 18.10
C ALA A 5 -2.73 -1.02 17.90
N TRP A 6 -2.87 -0.34 16.77
CA TRP A 6 -4.10 0.32 16.37
C TRP A 6 -4.64 -0.34 15.11
N PRO A 7 -5.92 -0.77 15.08
CA PRO A 7 -6.49 -1.31 13.88
C PRO A 7 -6.68 -0.20 12.83
N PHE A 8 -6.59 -0.57 11.57
CA PHE A 8 -6.90 0.31 10.45
C PHE A 8 -7.70 -0.45 9.39
N LEU A 9 -8.39 0.31 8.54
CA LEU A 9 -9.16 -0.21 7.41
C LEU A 9 -9.04 0.75 6.24
N ILE A 10 -8.68 0.20 5.08
CA ILE A 10 -8.83 0.82 3.78
C ILE A 10 -9.77 -0.06 2.97
N ALA A 11 -10.81 0.54 2.43
CA ALA A 11 -11.71 -0.17 1.55
C ALA A 11 -12.33 0.78 0.55
N ARG A 12 -12.90 0.16 -0.47
CA ARG A 12 -13.78 0.82 -1.44
C ARG A 12 -15.24 0.59 -1.07
N GLY A 13 -16.11 1.49 -1.50
CA GLY A 13 -17.56 1.28 -1.41
C GLY A 13 -18.17 0.85 -2.74
N ARG A 14 -19.50 0.90 -2.81
CA ARG A 14 -20.24 0.57 -4.02
C ARG A 14 -20.14 1.67 -5.07
N ARG A 15 -19.99 2.92 -4.63
CA ARG A 15 -19.91 4.13 -5.46
C ARG A 15 -18.62 4.92 -5.23
N ARG A 16 -17.99 4.75 -4.07
CA ARG A 16 -16.74 5.39 -3.66
C ARG A 16 -15.53 4.50 -3.95
N GLY A 17 -14.44 5.14 -4.39
CA GLY A 17 -13.14 4.49 -4.54
C GLY A 17 -12.52 4.07 -3.21
N TYR A 18 -11.31 3.51 -3.26
CA TYR A 18 -10.55 3.17 -2.06
C TYR A 18 -10.29 4.41 -1.21
N SER A 19 -10.56 4.30 0.09
CA SER A 19 -10.23 5.32 1.08
C SER A 19 -10.03 4.70 2.46
N ALA A 20 -9.30 5.39 3.33
CA ALA A 20 -9.19 5.01 4.74
C ALA A 20 -10.53 5.23 5.47
N LEU A 21 -11.07 4.17 6.08
CA LEU A 21 -12.33 4.17 6.82
C LEU A 21 -12.13 4.07 8.33
N LEU A 22 -11.06 3.40 8.76
CA LEU A 22 -10.64 3.31 10.17
C LEU A 22 -9.17 3.70 10.25
N ILE A 23 -8.87 4.71 11.06
CA ILE A 23 -7.54 5.32 11.16
C ILE A 23 -7.05 5.20 12.60
N PRO A 24 -5.79 4.78 12.85
CA PRO A 24 -5.16 4.87 14.15
C PRO A 24 -5.38 6.22 14.83
N GLY A 25 -5.97 6.19 16.04
CA GLY A 25 -6.40 7.39 16.76
C GLY A 25 -5.27 8.39 17.07
N PHE A 26 -4.03 7.92 17.16
CA PHE A 26 -2.87 8.78 17.43
C PHE A 26 -2.35 9.53 16.20
N LEU A 27 -2.77 9.16 14.99
CA LEU A 27 -2.29 9.79 13.76
C LEU A 27 -3.00 11.12 13.50
N ARG A 28 -2.24 12.17 13.17
CA ARG A 28 -2.83 13.43 12.69
C ARG A 28 -3.23 13.35 11.22
N GLU A 29 -2.38 12.72 10.41
CA GLU A 29 -2.54 12.52 8.97
C GLU A 29 -2.51 11.02 8.62
N HIS A 30 -3.25 10.61 7.59
CA HIS A 30 -3.46 9.18 7.27
C HIS A 30 -3.26 8.83 5.79
N GLY A 31 -2.87 9.79 4.94
CA GLY A 31 -2.63 9.54 3.52
C GLY A 31 -1.52 8.51 3.26
N PHE A 32 -0.61 8.30 4.22
CA PHE A 32 0.41 7.25 4.10
C PHE A 32 -0.19 5.85 4.14
N LEU A 33 -1.33 5.64 4.80
CA LEU A 33 -1.98 4.32 4.84
C LEU A 33 -2.38 3.92 3.43
N GLU A 34 -3.02 4.81 2.69
CA GLU A 34 -3.44 4.61 1.30
C GLU A 34 -2.24 4.48 0.34
N ALA A 35 -1.13 5.17 0.63
CA ALA A 35 0.09 5.06 -0.15
C ALA A 35 0.88 3.76 0.12
N THR A 36 0.73 3.15 1.30
CA THR A 36 1.55 2.01 1.74
C THR A 36 0.80 0.69 1.68
N ALA A 37 -0.44 0.65 2.15
CA ALA A 37 -1.26 -0.56 2.17
C ALA A 37 -1.89 -0.77 0.79
N THR A 38 -1.10 -1.40 -0.07
CA THR A 38 -1.52 -1.85 -1.40
C THR A 38 -2.11 -3.26 -1.33
N PRO A 39 -2.80 -3.70 -2.40
CA PRO A 39 -3.15 -5.10 -2.58
C PRO A 39 -1.95 -6.06 -2.42
N LEU A 40 -2.23 -7.30 -2.03
CA LEU A 40 -1.25 -8.27 -1.55
C LEU A 40 -0.68 -9.21 -2.63
N ASP A 41 -1.19 -9.21 -3.85
CA ASP A 41 -0.70 -10.04 -4.97
C ASP A 41 -0.44 -11.51 -4.55
N ASP A 42 -1.47 -12.18 -4.02
CA ASP A 42 -1.48 -13.58 -3.52
C ASP A 42 -0.71 -13.86 -2.21
N LEU A 43 -0.20 -12.83 -1.51
CA LEU A 43 0.36 -13.01 -0.17
C LEU A 43 -0.76 -13.06 0.89
N PRO A 44 -0.62 -13.87 1.96
CA PRO A 44 -1.62 -13.90 3.04
C PRO A 44 -1.54 -12.65 3.93
N THR A 45 -0.37 -12.04 4.03
CA THR A 45 -0.14 -10.86 4.87
C THR A 45 1.06 -10.09 4.34
N ARG A 46 1.06 -8.77 4.52
CA ARG A 46 2.19 -7.89 4.19
C ARG A 46 2.57 -7.04 5.39
N THR A 47 3.87 -6.75 5.47
CA THR A 47 4.46 -5.91 6.52
C THR A 47 5.29 -4.82 5.89
N ALA A 48 5.20 -3.60 6.42
CA ALA A 48 6.04 -2.48 6.02
C ALA A 48 6.47 -1.66 7.24
N ALA A 49 7.74 -1.24 7.23
CA ALA A 49 8.21 -0.22 8.16
C ALA A 49 7.74 1.16 7.68
N THR A 50 7.19 1.96 8.60
CA THR A 50 6.72 3.31 8.32
C THR A 50 7.33 4.29 9.33
N PRO A 51 7.28 5.61 9.09
CA PRO A 51 7.67 6.61 10.08
C PRO A 51 6.89 6.51 11.41
N TYR A 52 5.76 5.81 11.43
CA TYR A 52 4.87 5.68 12.58
C TYR A 52 4.93 4.29 13.24
N GLY A 53 5.83 3.42 12.79
CA GLY A 53 5.97 2.05 13.29
C GLY A 53 5.79 0.99 12.21
N THR A 54 5.58 -0.25 12.65
CA THR A 54 5.37 -1.41 11.78
C THR A 54 3.89 -1.52 11.40
N LEU A 55 3.61 -1.45 10.11
CA LEU A 55 2.29 -1.68 9.53
C LEU A 55 2.20 -3.13 9.07
N VAL A 56 1.15 -3.84 9.49
CA VAL A 56 0.88 -5.24 9.08
C VAL A 56 -0.56 -5.35 8.62
N TRP A 57 -0.81 -5.95 7.44
CA TRP A 57 -2.15 -6.01 6.87
C TRP A 57 -2.38 -7.21 5.96
N THR A 58 -3.66 -7.51 5.75
CA THR A 58 -4.17 -8.60 4.91
C THR A 58 -5.36 -8.13 4.07
N GLU A 59 -5.74 -8.95 3.09
CA GLU A 59 -6.96 -8.74 2.30
C GLU A 59 -8.09 -9.63 2.80
N HIS A 60 -9.29 -9.04 2.85
CA HIS A 60 -10.52 -9.77 3.12
C HIS A 60 -11.52 -9.53 1.99
N PRO A 61 -11.68 -10.48 1.06
CA PRO A 61 -12.75 -10.44 0.06
C PRO A 61 -14.11 -10.55 0.75
N LEU A 62 -15.02 -9.62 0.44
CA LEU A 62 -16.34 -9.63 1.07
C LEU A 62 -17.23 -10.75 0.53
N THR A 63 -17.94 -11.38 1.46
CA THR A 63 -19.06 -12.26 1.16
C THR A 63 -20.37 -11.47 1.00
N GLU A 64 -21.36 -12.09 0.36
CA GLU A 64 -22.71 -11.50 0.21
C GLU A 64 -23.37 -11.21 1.58
N ALA A 65 -23.12 -12.07 2.57
CA ALA A 65 -23.65 -11.91 3.92
C ALA A 65 -23.06 -10.68 4.62
N GLU A 66 -21.75 -10.47 4.50
CA GLU A 66 -21.06 -9.33 5.11
C GLU A 66 -21.36 -8.02 4.38
N ALA A 67 -21.53 -8.06 3.06
CA ALA A 67 -21.87 -6.92 2.22
C ALA A 67 -23.36 -6.54 2.26
N HIS A 68 -24.19 -7.36 2.90
CA HIS A 68 -25.66 -7.25 2.90
C HIS A 68 -26.23 -7.09 1.48
N GLY A 69 -25.80 -7.97 0.58
CA GLY A 69 -26.15 -7.98 -0.85
C GLY A 69 -24.93 -8.25 -1.73
N GLU A 70 -25.04 -7.93 -3.02
CA GLU A 70 -23.98 -8.21 -3.99
C GLU A 70 -22.62 -7.63 -3.54
N PRO A 71 -21.56 -8.44 -3.38
CA PRO A 71 -20.25 -7.99 -2.90
C PRO A 71 -19.41 -7.36 -4.04
N ARG A 72 -20.05 -6.49 -4.83
CA ARG A 72 -19.43 -5.77 -5.94
C ARG A 72 -19.83 -4.30 -5.93
N ASP A 73 -18.97 -3.48 -6.53
CA ASP A 73 -19.28 -2.08 -6.79
C ASP A 73 -20.17 -1.90 -8.03
N GLU A 74 -20.55 -0.66 -8.34
CA GLU A 74 -21.38 -0.32 -9.50
C GLU A 74 -20.74 -0.65 -10.86
N TYR A 75 -19.43 -0.93 -10.87
CA TYR A 75 -18.66 -1.34 -12.06
C TYR A 75 -18.40 -2.85 -12.09
N GLY A 76 -19.02 -3.62 -11.19
CA GLY A 76 -18.87 -5.07 -11.11
C GLY A 76 -17.54 -5.56 -10.51
N ARG A 77 -16.71 -4.67 -9.97
CA ARG A 77 -15.45 -5.02 -9.29
C ARG A 77 -15.76 -5.55 -7.89
N PRO A 78 -15.06 -6.60 -7.42
CA PRO A 78 -15.29 -7.15 -6.09
C PRO A 78 -14.97 -6.12 -4.99
N LEU A 79 -15.74 -6.17 -3.90
CA LEU A 79 -15.44 -5.43 -2.69
C LEU A 79 -14.41 -6.20 -1.86
N VAL A 80 -13.31 -5.54 -1.53
CA VAL A 80 -12.19 -6.11 -0.76
C VAL A 80 -11.79 -5.11 0.31
N LEU A 81 -11.55 -5.61 1.53
CA LEU A 81 -11.00 -4.83 2.63
C LEU A 81 -9.50 -5.06 2.71
N LEU A 82 -8.75 -3.97 2.85
CA LEU A 82 -7.36 -4.02 3.34
C LEU A 82 -7.41 -3.63 4.81
N HIS A 83 -7.27 -4.61 5.69
CA HIS A 83 -7.34 -4.39 7.13
C HIS A 83 -6.09 -4.92 7.83
N GLY A 84 -5.80 -4.33 8.98
CA GLY A 84 -4.64 -4.72 9.75
C GLY A 84 -4.38 -3.81 10.92
N LEU A 85 -3.12 -3.72 11.31
CA LEU A 85 -2.69 -2.96 12.46
C LEU A 85 -1.42 -2.14 12.21
N LEU A 86 -1.30 -1.05 12.95
CA LEU A 86 -0.10 -0.24 13.08
C LEU A 86 0.45 -0.35 14.50
N SER A 87 1.70 -0.77 14.63
CA SER A 87 2.41 -0.91 15.91
C SER A 87 3.60 0.06 15.99
N PRO A 88 3.50 1.16 16.76
CA PRO A 88 4.63 2.06 16.98
C PRO A 88 5.72 1.45 17.87
N ASP A 89 5.39 0.43 18.66
CA ASP A 89 6.28 -0.15 19.67
C ASP A 89 7.18 -1.27 19.10
N GLY A 90 7.04 -1.61 17.81
CA GLY A 90 7.88 -2.57 17.10
C GLY A 90 7.10 -3.66 16.39
N ASP A 91 7.81 -4.70 15.93
CA ASP A 91 7.21 -5.79 15.18
C ASP A 91 6.38 -6.71 16.09
N PRO A 92 5.12 -7.01 15.73
CA PRO A 92 4.29 -7.92 16.50
C PRO A 92 4.86 -9.35 16.43
N VAL A 93 4.95 -10.03 17.58
CA VAL A 93 5.40 -11.43 17.66
C VAL A 93 4.36 -12.38 17.07
N THR A 94 3.08 -12.12 17.33
CA THR A 94 1.96 -12.96 16.88
C THR A 94 0.99 -12.16 16.02
N THR A 95 1.16 -12.29 14.70
CA THR A 95 0.35 -11.53 13.73
C THR A 95 -1.07 -12.07 13.59
N GLY A 96 -1.26 -13.40 13.53
CA GLY A 96 -2.57 -14.02 13.26
C GLY A 96 -3.70 -13.60 14.21
N PRO A 97 -3.56 -13.78 15.54
CA PRO A 97 -4.58 -13.36 16.50
C PRO A 97 -4.85 -11.85 16.49
N ALA A 98 -3.82 -11.05 16.24
CA ALA A 98 -3.95 -9.60 16.16
C ALA A 98 -4.73 -9.18 14.91
N LEU A 99 -4.48 -9.82 13.75
CA LEU A 99 -5.24 -9.60 12.53
C LEU A 99 -6.71 -10.02 12.67
N ALA A 100 -7.00 -11.18 13.26
CA ALA A 100 -8.38 -11.62 13.49
C ALA A 100 -9.18 -10.63 14.37
N ARG A 101 -8.53 -10.01 15.36
CA ARG A 101 -9.15 -8.92 16.14
C ARG A 101 -9.44 -7.69 15.28
N THR A 102 -8.51 -7.33 14.39
CA THR A 102 -8.67 -6.17 13.50
C THR A 102 -9.77 -6.41 12.46
N GLU A 103 -9.92 -7.65 11.97
CA GLU A 103 -10.96 -8.07 11.02
C GLU A 103 -12.36 -7.80 11.56
N ALA A 104 -12.67 -8.28 12.77
CA ALA A 104 -13.97 -8.06 13.39
C ALA A 104 -14.31 -6.56 13.55
N THR A 105 -13.30 -5.76 13.92
CA THR A 105 -13.44 -4.29 14.03
C THR A 105 -13.67 -3.66 12.66
N ALA A 106 -12.88 -4.07 11.66
CA ALA A 106 -12.95 -3.58 10.30
C ALA A 106 -14.31 -3.87 9.64
N LEU A 107 -14.82 -5.11 9.75
CA LEU A 107 -16.14 -5.49 9.24
C LEU A 107 -17.25 -4.63 9.86
N THR A 108 -17.20 -4.41 11.17
CA THR A 108 -18.18 -3.59 11.89
C THR A 108 -18.18 -2.14 11.41
N VAL A 109 -17.00 -1.55 11.16
CA VAL A 109 -16.86 -0.20 10.58
C VAL A 109 -17.34 -0.17 9.12
N TYR A 110 -16.97 -1.19 8.34
CA TYR A 110 -17.33 -1.28 6.93
C TYR A 110 -18.83 -1.40 6.70
N GLN A 111 -19.53 -2.16 7.55
CA GLN A 111 -21.00 -2.25 7.51
C GLN A 111 -21.68 -0.90 7.74
N ARG A 112 -21.18 -0.09 8.69
CA ARG A 112 -21.67 1.29 8.89
C ARG A 112 -21.37 2.16 7.67
N PHE A 113 -20.19 2.02 7.09
CA PHE A 113 -19.82 2.72 5.87
C PHE A 113 -20.75 2.37 4.70
N LEU A 114 -21.05 1.09 4.46
CA LEU A 114 -21.98 0.69 3.41
C LEU A 114 -23.41 1.21 3.64
N ALA A 115 -23.84 1.34 4.90
CA ALA A 115 -25.16 1.85 5.24
C ALA A 115 -25.34 3.36 4.92
N ASP A 116 -24.27 4.15 4.98
CA ASP A 116 -24.29 5.60 4.70
C ASP A 116 -23.01 6.07 3.98
N GLU A 117 -22.79 5.49 2.80
CA GLU A 117 -21.53 5.62 2.06
C GLU A 117 -21.15 7.09 1.74
N GLU A 118 -22.13 7.93 1.40
CA GLU A 118 -21.89 9.33 1.00
C GLU A 118 -21.53 10.23 2.20
N SER A 119 -22.16 9.98 3.36
CA SER A 119 -21.96 10.82 4.54
C SER A 119 -20.89 10.28 5.48
N PHE A 120 -20.46 9.02 5.30
CA PHE A 120 -19.48 8.38 6.15
C PHE A 120 -18.17 9.18 6.23
N ARG A 121 -17.65 9.28 7.46
CA ARG A 121 -16.37 9.91 7.79
C ARG A 121 -15.49 8.87 8.45
N ALA A 122 -14.20 8.90 8.13
CA ALA A 122 -13.25 7.96 8.69
C ALA A 122 -13.26 8.00 10.23
N GLU A 123 -13.37 6.83 10.84
CA GLU A 123 -13.40 6.67 12.29
C GLU A 123 -11.99 6.58 12.86
N ARG A 124 -11.84 6.94 14.14
CA ARG A 124 -10.58 6.78 14.87
C ARG A 124 -10.61 5.48 15.66
N SER A 125 -9.57 4.68 15.53
CA SER A 125 -9.43 3.45 16.30
C SER A 125 -8.75 3.65 17.64
N GLU A 126 -9.15 2.81 18.60
CA GLU A 126 -8.52 2.69 19.90
C GLU A 126 -7.37 1.66 19.87
N PRO A 127 -6.33 1.83 20.70
CA PRO A 127 -5.27 0.86 20.81
C PRO A 127 -5.74 -0.44 21.48
N PHE A 128 -5.09 -1.54 21.13
CA PHE A 128 -5.15 -2.79 21.89
C PHE A 128 -3.74 -3.32 22.19
N PRO A 129 -3.57 -4.09 23.28
CA PRO A 129 -2.28 -4.66 23.64
C PRO A 129 -1.87 -5.78 22.68
N ILE A 130 -0.59 -5.83 22.34
CA ILE A 130 0.05 -6.90 21.57
C ILE A 130 1.40 -7.27 22.19
N ASP A 131 1.90 -8.46 21.88
CA ASP A 131 3.30 -8.80 22.13
C ASP A 131 4.16 -8.31 20.99
N VAL A 132 5.21 -7.56 21.32
CA VAL A 132 6.22 -7.06 20.37
C VAL A 132 7.57 -7.71 20.64
N ALA A 133 8.30 -7.94 19.54
CA ALA A 133 9.64 -8.50 19.58
C ALA A 133 10.56 -7.58 20.38
N GLU A 134 11.38 -8.17 21.24
CA GLU A 134 12.41 -7.41 21.95
C GLU A 134 13.49 -7.01 20.96
N VAL A 135 13.63 -5.71 20.71
CA VAL A 135 14.72 -5.19 19.87
C VAL A 135 15.99 -5.21 20.71
N ILE A 136 16.74 -6.31 20.64
CA ILE A 136 18.12 -6.35 21.16
C ILE A 136 18.95 -5.45 20.23
N ARG A 137 19.10 -4.18 20.60
CA ARG A 137 20.07 -3.31 19.93
C ARG A 137 21.46 -3.85 20.27
N PRO A 138 22.30 -4.23 19.29
CA PRO A 138 23.69 -4.55 19.59
C PRO A 138 24.32 -3.34 20.29
N PRO A 139 25.14 -3.55 21.33
CA PRO A 139 25.82 -2.46 21.98
C PRO A 139 26.58 -1.66 20.92
N VAL A 140 26.27 -0.38 20.79
CA VAL A 140 27.03 0.52 19.94
C VAL A 140 28.40 0.63 20.58
N THR A 141 29.39 -0.07 20.01
CA THR A 141 30.78 0.14 20.39
C THR A 141 31.09 1.61 20.11
N PRO A 142 31.44 2.42 21.13
CA PRO A 142 31.81 3.80 20.88
C PRO A 142 32.95 3.83 19.86
N PRO A 143 32.95 4.79 18.92
CA PRO A 143 34.07 4.94 18.00
C PRO A 143 35.37 5.03 18.82
N PRO A 144 36.46 4.42 18.35
CA PRO A 144 37.73 4.48 19.06
C PRO A 144 38.08 5.94 19.33
N PRO A 145 38.56 6.27 20.55
CA PRO A 145 38.96 7.63 20.86
C PRO A 145 39.98 8.10 19.82
N PRO A 146 39.91 9.37 19.36
CA PRO A 146 40.89 9.88 18.43
C PRO A 146 42.30 9.68 19.02
N PRO A 147 43.29 9.31 18.18
CA PRO A 147 44.65 9.14 18.66
C PRO A 147 45.13 10.43 19.35
N PRO A 148 45.86 10.32 20.47
CA PRO A 148 46.34 11.50 21.18
C PRO A 148 47.17 12.37 20.22
N ALA A 149 46.75 13.62 20.06
CA ALA A 149 47.49 14.62 19.31
C ALA A 149 48.85 14.80 19.98
N ARG A 150 49.90 14.23 19.38
CA ARG A 150 51.28 14.51 19.77
C ARG A 150 51.55 15.97 19.39
N HIS A 151 51.46 16.87 20.37
CA HIS A 151 51.96 18.23 20.24
C HIS A 151 53.48 18.22 20.13
N GLY A 152 53.97 17.92 18.93
CA GLY A 152 55.32 18.21 18.50
C GLY A 152 55.41 19.71 18.22
N LEU A 153 56.03 20.43 19.15
CA LEU A 153 56.45 21.81 18.97
C LEU A 153 57.55 21.84 17.88
N ALA A 154 57.20 22.10 16.62
CA ALA A 154 58.17 22.39 15.58
C ALA A 154 57.59 23.40 14.59
N TRP A 155 58.35 24.48 14.46
CA TRP A 155 58.10 25.70 13.73
C TRP A 155 57.86 25.54 12.22
N ALA A 156 57.09 26.51 11.71
CA ALA A 156 57.33 27.32 10.52
C ALA A 156 57.10 26.75 9.10
N THR A 157 56.28 27.55 8.39
CA THR A 157 56.35 27.97 6.98
C THR A 157 55.75 27.09 5.88
N ALA A 158 54.65 27.65 5.34
CA ALA A 158 54.37 27.90 3.93
C ALA A 158 54.28 26.70 2.95
N GLY A 159 53.05 26.44 2.51
CA GLY A 159 52.75 25.67 1.31
C GLY A 159 51.33 25.98 0.82
N VAL A 160 51.23 26.92 -0.11
CA VAL A 160 50.03 27.19 -0.91
C VAL A 160 49.67 25.96 -1.71
N LEU A 161 48.41 25.51 -1.69
CA LEU A 161 47.79 24.77 -2.80
C LEU A 161 46.27 25.00 -2.84
N VAL A 162 45.83 25.41 -4.03
CA VAL A 162 44.47 25.72 -4.45
C VAL A 162 43.76 24.42 -4.89
N ALA A 163 42.51 24.21 -4.47
CA ALA A 163 41.44 23.49 -5.19
C ALA A 163 40.13 23.70 -4.40
N ALA A 164 39.16 24.51 -4.84
CA ALA A 164 38.25 24.36 -5.99
C ALA A 164 37.23 23.20 -5.84
N GLY A 165 35.94 23.57 -5.75
CA GLY A 165 34.76 22.72 -6.02
C GLY A 165 34.21 21.96 -4.81
N ALA A 166 32.91 21.96 -4.48
CA ALA A 166 31.74 22.40 -5.21
C ALA A 166 30.60 22.78 -4.23
N VAL A 167 30.03 23.95 -4.44
CA VAL A 167 28.69 24.32 -3.97
C VAL A 167 27.72 23.75 -5.01
N ALA A 168 26.99 22.69 -4.65
CA ALA A 168 25.91 22.20 -5.50
C ALA A 168 24.74 23.18 -5.40
N ALA A 169 24.63 24.03 -6.42
CA ALA A 169 23.60 25.02 -6.59
C ALA A 169 22.22 24.38 -6.81
N VAL A 170 21.24 25.00 -6.19
CA VAL A 170 19.82 24.93 -6.55
C VAL A 170 19.63 25.72 -7.85
N ALA A 171 19.13 25.07 -8.91
CA ALA A 171 18.48 25.68 -10.08
C ALA A 171 17.57 24.61 -10.70
N TRP A 172 16.26 24.65 -10.46
CA TRP A 172 15.27 25.23 -11.38
C TRP A 172 15.49 24.84 -12.85
N PHE A 173 14.85 23.76 -13.28
CA PHE A 173 14.49 23.56 -14.69
C PHE A 173 13.08 24.08 -14.93
N THR A 174 13.01 25.19 -15.64
CA THR A 174 11.81 25.71 -16.28
C THR A 174 11.57 25.01 -17.62
N SER A 175 10.30 24.70 -17.89
CA SER A 175 9.65 24.64 -19.21
C SER A 175 10.29 23.81 -20.32
N GLY A 176 9.94 22.52 -20.36
CA GLY A 176 9.81 21.76 -21.61
C GLY A 176 8.31 21.52 -21.88
N SER A 177 7.69 22.39 -22.66
CA SER A 177 6.35 22.17 -23.19
C SER A 177 6.43 21.20 -24.38
N ASP A 178 6.59 19.91 -24.11
CA ASP A 178 6.27 18.89 -25.11
C ASP A 178 4.76 18.80 -25.20
N THR A 179 4.23 19.53 -26.17
CA THR A 179 2.85 19.34 -26.62
C THR A 179 2.83 17.99 -27.32
N PRO A 180 2.12 16.97 -26.81
CA PRO A 180 1.97 15.72 -27.55
C PRO A 180 1.29 16.03 -28.90
N PRO A 181 1.74 15.41 -30.00
CA PRO A 181 1.07 15.59 -31.29
C PRO A 181 -0.41 15.20 -31.15
N PRO A 182 -1.35 15.93 -31.77
CA PRO A 182 -2.76 15.59 -31.68
C PRO A 182 -2.99 14.17 -32.20
N PRO A 183 -3.89 13.38 -31.57
CA PRO A 183 -4.23 12.07 -32.08
C PRO A 183 -4.77 12.20 -33.51
N PRO A 184 -4.48 11.23 -34.40
CA PRO A 184 -5.06 11.22 -35.73
C PRO A 184 -6.58 11.23 -35.62
N LYS A 185 -7.24 12.07 -36.43
CA LYS A 185 -8.69 12.07 -36.54
C LYS A 185 -9.12 10.68 -37.02
N CYS A 186 -9.77 9.91 -36.16
CA CYS A 186 -10.49 8.73 -36.59
C CYS A 186 -11.53 9.17 -37.63
N GLY A 187 -11.39 8.67 -38.86
CA GLY A 187 -12.45 8.77 -39.86
C GLY A 187 -13.71 8.04 -39.37
N PRO A 188 -14.88 8.35 -39.93
CA PRO A 188 -16.09 7.60 -39.62
C PRO A 188 -15.95 6.21 -40.21
N ASP A 189 -15.43 5.26 -39.42
CA ASP A 189 -15.53 3.86 -39.78
C ASP A 189 -16.96 3.39 -39.53
N VAL A 190 -17.58 2.98 -40.63
CA VAL A 190 -18.87 2.34 -40.72
C VAL A 190 -18.83 1.07 -39.88
N THR A 191 -19.62 1.02 -38.80
CA THR A 191 -19.88 -0.21 -38.06
C THR A 191 -20.68 -1.16 -38.95
N THR A 192 -20.02 -2.18 -39.50
CA THR A 192 -20.69 -3.42 -39.90
C THR A 192 -20.85 -4.30 -38.66
N PRO A 193 -22.07 -4.67 -38.25
CA PRO A 193 -22.27 -5.62 -37.15
C PRO A 193 -21.78 -7.00 -37.58
N THR A 194 -20.70 -7.48 -36.97
CA THR A 194 -20.27 -8.87 -37.06
C THR A 194 -21.12 -9.71 -36.11
N THR A 195 -21.88 -10.62 -36.71
CA THR A 195 -22.64 -11.70 -36.08
C THR A 195 -21.81 -12.45 -35.04
N ALA A 196 -22.38 -12.61 -33.84
CA ALA A 196 -21.78 -13.32 -32.71
C ALA A 196 -21.43 -14.78 -33.04
N PRO A 197 -20.25 -15.30 -32.63
CA PRO A 197 -19.99 -16.72 -32.64
C PRO A 197 -20.74 -17.43 -31.48
N PRO A 198 -21.26 -18.65 -31.70
CA PRO A 198 -22.13 -19.37 -30.74
C PRO A 198 -21.40 -20.01 -29.54
N SER A 199 -20.16 -19.63 -29.22
CA SER A 199 -19.44 -20.22 -28.08
C SER A 199 -18.37 -19.28 -27.53
N PRO A 200 -18.31 -19.02 -26.20
CA PRO A 200 -17.26 -18.21 -25.59
C PRO A 200 -15.95 -19.00 -25.55
N ALA A 201 -15.10 -18.81 -26.55
CA ALA A 201 -13.69 -19.22 -26.46
C ALA A 201 -12.90 -18.07 -25.83
N ALA A 202 -12.19 -18.36 -24.73
CA ALA A 202 -11.28 -17.41 -24.13
C ALA A 202 -9.95 -17.45 -24.90
N THR A 203 -9.50 -16.31 -25.39
CA THR A 203 -8.16 -16.14 -25.98
C THR A 203 -7.27 -15.36 -25.04
N CYS A 204 -6.04 -15.80 -24.84
CA CYS A 204 -5.00 -15.02 -24.19
C CYS A 204 -3.77 -14.91 -25.11
N LEU A 205 -2.98 -13.85 -24.89
CA LEU A 205 -1.79 -13.58 -25.66
C LEU A 205 -0.58 -13.98 -24.81
N ARG A 206 0.17 -15.00 -25.25
CA ARG A 206 1.35 -15.53 -24.56
C ARG A 206 2.54 -15.43 -25.50
N ASP A 207 3.58 -14.70 -25.10
CA ASP A 207 4.80 -14.50 -25.88
C ASP A 207 4.55 -14.02 -27.33
N GLY A 208 3.60 -13.10 -27.51
CA GLY A 208 3.22 -12.56 -28.82
C GLY A 208 2.36 -13.50 -29.67
N THR A 209 2.00 -14.68 -29.15
CA THR A 209 1.18 -15.68 -29.85
C THR A 209 -0.19 -15.79 -29.20
N THR A 210 -1.26 -15.70 -29.99
CA THR A 210 -2.64 -15.86 -29.50
C THR A 210 -2.93 -17.34 -29.27
N VAL A 211 -3.28 -17.71 -28.03
CA VAL A 211 -3.66 -19.06 -27.64
C VAL A 211 -5.16 -19.08 -27.33
N THR A 212 -5.89 -19.97 -27.99
CA THR A 212 -7.34 -20.15 -27.81
C THR A 212 -7.61 -21.34 -26.89
N TYR A 213 -8.36 -21.10 -25.81
CA TYR A 213 -8.79 -22.14 -24.89
C TYR A 213 -10.25 -22.52 -25.18
N SER A 214 -10.47 -23.80 -25.48
CA SER A 214 -11.81 -24.38 -25.50
C SER A 214 -12.07 -25.07 -24.16
N PRO A 215 -13.16 -24.75 -23.44
CA PRO A 215 -13.51 -25.48 -22.23
C PRO A 215 -13.83 -26.95 -22.58
N PRO A 216 -13.46 -27.92 -21.73
CA PRO A 216 -13.80 -29.32 -21.95
C PRO A 216 -15.32 -29.52 -21.89
N PRO A 217 -15.88 -30.45 -22.69
CA PRO A 217 -17.33 -30.67 -22.74
C PRO A 217 -17.83 -31.13 -21.37
N SER A 218 -18.81 -30.40 -20.82
CA SER A 218 -19.46 -30.72 -19.56
C SER A 218 -20.23 -32.03 -19.68
N GLY A 219 -19.61 -33.14 -19.28
CA GLY A 219 -20.27 -34.42 -19.14
C GLY A 219 -21.28 -34.35 -18.00
N ARG A 220 -22.57 -34.55 -18.31
CA ARG A 220 -23.62 -34.75 -17.31
C ARG A 220 -23.47 -36.16 -16.71
N HIS A 221 -23.35 -36.24 -15.39
CA HIS A 221 -23.66 -37.42 -14.59
C HIS A 221 -24.69 -37.04 -13.53
#